data_AF-A0A0Q8XK14-F1
#
_entry.id   AF-A0A0Q8XK14-F1
#
_cell.length_a   1.000
_cell.length_b   1.000
_cell.length_c   1.000
_cell.angle_alpha   90.00
_cell.angle_beta   90.00
_cell.angle_gamma   90.00
#
_symmetry.space_group_name_H-M   'P 1'
#
loop_
_entity.id
_entity.type
_entity.pdbx_description
1 polymer ?
#
loop_
_entity_poly.entity_id
_entity_poly.type
_entity_poly.pdbx_seq_one_letter_code
_entity_poly.pdbx_strand_id
1 'polypeptide(L)'
;MLDELDTLCERPAPDEAALAGLRYRLTRTSGARRKLIEKLCLELQTTLPEVEIGPIRALRESNVAAMTSSSDHIGTWSLREIMKDWPGYCHASRQIQRSMRDQIELEKTTLYSHL
;
A
#
# COMPACT_ATOMS: atom_id res chain seq x y z
N MET A 1 -1.88 -2.59 11.73
CA MET A 1 -0.69 -2.01 11.07
C MET A 1 -0.93 -0.63 10.49
N LEU A 2 -1.95 -0.40 9.66
CA LEU A 2 -2.25 0.97 9.19
C LEU A 2 -2.67 1.85 10.37
N ASP A 3 -3.59 1.36 11.22
CA ASP A 3 -4.03 2.10 12.40
C ASP A 3 -2.89 2.32 13.41
N GLU A 4 -2.01 1.33 13.58
CA GLU A 4 -0.78 1.47 14.40
C GLU A 4 0.12 2.61 13.89
N LEU A 5 0.20 2.83 12.58
CA LEU A 5 1.02 3.89 12.01
C LEU A 5 0.37 5.26 12.26
N ASP A 6 -0.95 5.34 12.18
CA ASP A 6 -1.68 6.56 12.51
C ASP A 6 -1.52 6.93 13.99
N THR A 7 -1.63 5.96 14.90
CA THR A 7 -1.35 6.16 16.34
C THR A 7 0.09 6.61 16.59
N LEU A 8 1.07 6.05 15.88
CA LEU A 8 2.45 6.57 15.98
C LEU A 8 2.54 8.03 15.53
N CYS A 9 1.85 8.40 14.44
CA CYS A 9 1.82 9.76 13.88
C CYS A 9 1.08 10.79 14.76
N GLU A 10 0.38 10.37 15.81
CA GLU A 10 -0.23 11.26 16.81
C GLU A 10 0.77 11.69 17.90
N ARG A 11 1.92 11.01 18.00
CA ARG A 11 2.96 11.37 18.96
C ARG A 11 3.65 12.67 18.56
N PRO A 12 4.07 13.49 19.53
CA PRO A 12 4.75 14.77 19.25
C PRO A 12 6.15 14.59 18.63
N ALA A 13 6.75 13.41 18.80
CA ALA A 13 8.08 13.08 18.28
C ALA A 13 8.12 11.60 17.82
N PRO A 14 8.98 11.28 16.83
CA PRO A 14 9.14 9.93 16.34
C PRO A 14 9.78 9.03 17.39
N ASP A 15 9.21 7.85 17.58
CA ASP A 15 9.86 6.70 18.21
C ASP A 15 10.57 5.92 17.10
N GLU A 16 11.86 6.16 16.91
CA GLU A 16 12.61 5.67 15.75
C GLU A 16 12.57 4.14 15.63
N ALA A 17 12.75 3.43 16.75
CA ALA A 17 12.74 1.98 16.77
C ALA A 17 11.35 1.42 16.42
N ALA A 18 10.29 1.95 17.06
CA ALA A 18 8.93 1.53 16.76
C ALA A 18 8.54 1.85 15.31
N LEU A 19 8.93 3.02 14.81
CA LEU A 19 8.63 3.46 13.46
C LEU A 19 9.35 2.62 12.41
N ALA A 20 10.65 2.39 12.57
CA ALA A 20 11.43 1.56 11.64
C ALA A 20 10.85 0.14 11.56
N GLY A 21 10.54 -0.45 12.71
CA GLY A 21 9.91 -1.78 12.79
C GLY A 21 8.54 -1.82 12.12
N LEU A 22 7.68 -0.84 12.37
CA LEU A 22 6.35 -0.79 11.78
C LEU A 22 6.42 -0.57 10.25
N ARG A 23 7.25 0.37 9.78
CA ARG A 23 7.43 0.63 8.34
C ARG A 23 7.96 -0.60 7.61
N TYR A 24 8.89 -1.35 8.22
CA TYR A 24 9.40 -2.59 7.67
C TYR A 24 8.28 -3.63 7.52
N ARG A 25 7.51 -3.90 8.59
CA ARG A 25 6.39 -4.86 8.56
C ARG A 25 5.35 -4.46 7.51
N LEU A 26 4.98 -3.18 7.46
CA LEU A 26 4.01 -2.66 6.50
C LEU A 26 4.48 -2.84 5.05
N THR A 27 5.75 -2.51 4.77
CA THR A 27 6.36 -2.69 3.44
C THR A 27 6.38 -4.17 3.03
N ARG A 28 6.76 -5.05 3.95
CA ARG A 28 6.80 -6.50 3.72
C ARG A 28 5.41 -7.06 3.43
N THR A 29 4.42 -6.78 4.26
CA THR A 29 3.06 -7.30 4.09
C THR A 29 2.37 -6.70 2.87
N SER A 30 2.46 -5.38 2.66
CA SER A 30 1.89 -4.75 1.47
C SER A 30 2.56 -5.27 0.19
N GLY A 31 3.88 -5.50 0.20
CA GLY A 31 4.60 -6.09 -0.92
C GLY A 31 4.17 -7.53 -1.20
N ALA A 32 4.00 -8.35 -0.17
CA ALA A 32 3.51 -9.73 -0.32
C ALA A 32 2.08 -9.78 -0.89
N ARG A 33 1.19 -8.93 -0.36
CA ARG A 33 -0.19 -8.78 -0.87
C ARG A 33 -0.18 -8.40 -2.35
N ARG A 34 0.55 -7.36 -2.74
CA ARG A 34 0.60 -6.89 -4.13
C ARG A 34 1.08 -7.96 -5.11
N LYS A 35 2.06 -8.80 -4.70
CA LYS A 35 2.52 -9.94 -5.51
C LYS A 35 1.44 -11.00 -5.69
N LEU A 36 0.66 -11.28 -4.64
CA LEU A 36 -0.46 -12.20 -4.72
C LEU A 36 -1.54 -11.68 -5.67
N ILE A 37 -1.91 -10.41 -5.53
CA ILE A 37 -2.89 -9.74 -6.39
C ILE A 37 -2.45 -9.75 -7.84
N GLU A 38 -1.18 -9.41 -8.12
CA GLU A 38 -0.62 -9.48 -9.48
C GLU A 38 -0.77 -10.87 -10.09
N LYS A 39 -0.42 -11.92 -9.32
CA LYS A 39 -0.56 -13.30 -9.78
C LYS A 39 -2.02 -13.66 -10.09
N LEU A 40 -2.94 -13.30 -9.19
CA LEU A 40 -4.36 -13.59 -9.37
C LEU A 40 -4.95 -12.84 -10.57
N CYS A 41 -4.59 -11.57 -10.76
CA CYS A 41 -5.02 -10.81 -11.93
C CYS A 41 -4.54 -11.45 -13.23
N LEU A 42 -3.30 -11.94 -13.28
CA LEU A 42 -2.78 -12.64 -14.46
C LEU A 42 -3.52 -13.95 -14.72
N GLU A 43 -3.81 -14.73 -13.68
CA GLU A 43 -4.58 -15.97 -13.78
C GLU A 43 -6.00 -15.69 -14.31
N LEU A 44 -6.73 -14.77 -13.70
CA LEU A 44 -8.09 -14.40 -14.11
C LEU A 44 -8.14 -13.84 -15.53
N GLN A 45 -7.13 -13.10 -15.99
CA GLN A 45 -7.05 -12.63 -17.38
C GLN A 45 -6.93 -13.77 -18.40
N THR A 46 -6.45 -14.95 -17.99
CA THR A 46 -6.36 -16.12 -18.87
C THR A 46 -7.60 -17.01 -18.84
N THR A 47 -8.43 -16.90 -17.79
CA THR A 47 -9.57 -17.80 -17.57
C THR A 47 -10.92 -17.14 -17.78
N LEU A 48 -11.03 -15.83 -17.59
CA LEU A 48 -12.29 -15.10 -17.71
C LEU A 48 -12.60 -14.72 -19.17
N PRO A 49 -13.89 -14.61 -19.54
CA PRO A 49 -14.30 -14.02 -20.82
C PRO A 49 -13.83 -12.56 -20.95
N GLU A 50 -13.56 -12.10 -22.18
CA GLU A 50 -13.07 -10.73 -22.45
C GLU A 50 -13.95 -9.62 -21.81
N VAL A 51 -15.26 -9.84 -21.73
CA VAL A 51 -16.21 -8.88 -21.12
C VAL A 51 -15.99 -8.67 -19.62
N GLU A 52 -15.36 -9.63 -18.92
CA GLU A 52 -15.09 -9.57 -17.48
C GLU A 52 -13.64 -9.14 -17.16
N ILE A 53 -12.76 -9.08 -18.17
CA ILE A 53 -11.34 -8.76 -17.98
C ILE A 53 -11.09 -7.28 -17.68
N GLY A 54 -11.96 -6.38 -18.11
CA GLY A 54 -11.79 -4.93 -17.95
C GLY A 54 -11.47 -4.51 -16.51
N PRO A 55 -12.31 -4.85 -15.51
CA PRO A 55 -12.03 -4.58 -14.10
C PRO A 55 -10.73 -5.21 -13.58
N ILE A 56 -10.40 -6.44 -14.01
CA ILE A 56 -9.17 -7.13 -13.60
C ILE A 56 -7.91 -6.40 -14.13
N ARG A 57 -7.96 -5.91 -15.37
CA ARG A 57 -6.88 -5.12 -15.97
C ARG A 57 -6.70 -3.80 -15.24
N ALA A 58 -7.79 -3.09 -14.97
CA ALA A 58 -7.76 -1.83 -14.22
C ALA A 58 -7.18 -2.01 -12.80
N LEU A 59 -7.56 -3.09 -12.10
CA LEU A 59 -6.99 -3.42 -10.79
C LEU A 59 -5.48 -3.70 -10.87
N ARG A 60 -5.04 -4.41 -11.91
CA ARG A 60 -3.62 -4.70 -12.12
C ARG A 60 -2.82 -3.42 -12.35
N GLU A 61 -3.34 -2.50 -13.16
CA GLU A 61 -2.72 -1.20 -13.41
C GLU A 61 -2.65 -0.36 -12.13
N SER A 62 -3.72 -0.34 -11.32
CA SER A 62 -3.72 0.35 -10.03
C SER A 62 -2.69 -0.23 -9.05
N ASN A 63 -2.49 -1.56 -9.08
CA ASN A 63 -1.47 -2.25 -8.29
C ASN A 63 -0.04 -1.80 -8.65
N VAL A 64 0.23 -1.59 -9.94
CA VAL A 64 1.51 -1.03 -10.43
C VAL A 64 1.68 0.43 -9.96
N ALA A 65 0.64 1.26 -10.08
CA ALA A 65 0.69 2.65 -9.61
C ALA A 65 0.94 2.73 -8.09
N ALA A 66 0.27 1.89 -7.30
CA ALA A 66 0.48 1.78 -5.85
C ALA A 66 1.91 1.35 -5.50
N MET A 67 2.55 0.55 -6.37
CA MET A 67 3.96 0.19 -6.20
C MET A 67 4.89 1.37 -6.39
N THR A 68 4.71 2.15 -7.45
CA THR A 68 5.51 3.35 -7.69
C THR A 68 5.36 4.33 -6.52
N SER A 69 4.12 4.63 -6.11
CA SER A 69 3.86 5.55 -4.99
C SER A 69 4.48 5.07 -3.67
N SER A 70 4.45 3.76 -3.39
CA SER A 70 5.10 3.20 -2.19
C SER A 70 6.62 3.35 -2.25
N SER A 71 7.23 3.08 -3.40
CA SER A 71 8.67 3.21 -3.60
C SER A 71 9.14 4.65 -3.46
N ASP A 72 8.40 5.60 -4.05
CA ASP A 72 8.68 7.03 -3.95
C ASP A 72 8.59 7.48 -2.48
N HIS A 73 7.53 7.09 -1.77
CA HIS A 73 7.38 7.42 -0.36
C HIS A 73 8.54 6.89 0.50
N ILE A 74 9.00 5.65 0.27
CA ILE A 74 10.14 5.07 0.97
C ILE A 74 11.44 5.82 0.63
N GLY A 75 11.63 6.18 -0.64
CA GLY A 75 12.80 6.91 -1.11
C GLY A 75 12.88 8.34 -0.57
N THR A 76 11.75 9.06 -0.52
CA THR A 76 11.67 10.41 0.05
C THR A 76 11.87 10.39 1.56
N TRP A 77 11.18 9.49 2.27
CA TRP A 77 11.16 9.47 3.73
C TRP A 77 12.16 8.46 4.31
N SER A 78 13.45 8.76 4.14
CA SER A 78 14.49 8.09 4.92
C SER A 78 14.32 8.37 6.42
N LEU A 79 14.85 7.51 7.31
CA LEU A 79 14.77 7.79 8.77
C LEU A 79 15.33 9.18 9.10
N ARG A 80 16.42 9.59 8.45
CA ARG A 80 16.99 10.93 8.62
C ARG A 80 16.00 12.06 8.27
N GLU A 81 15.32 11.96 7.13
CA GLU A 81 14.35 12.99 6.71
C GLU A 81 13.13 13.01 7.63
N ILE A 82 12.71 11.84 8.12
CA ILE A 82 11.62 11.74 9.10
C ILE A 82 11.97 12.43 10.42
N MET A 83 13.20 12.22 10.92
CA MET A 83 13.64 12.87 12.16
C MET A 83 13.74 14.39 12.01
N LYS A 84 14.03 14.86 10.79
CA LYS A 84 14.11 16.28 10.45
C LYS A 84 12.73 16.92 10.29
N ASP A 85 11.78 16.21 9.70
CA ASP A 85 10.42 16.68 9.44
C ASP A 85 9.38 15.61 9.80
N TRP A 86 9.17 15.44 11.10
CA TRP A 86 8.20 14.50 11.63
C TRP A 86 6.75 14.83 11.23
N PRO A 87 6.27 16.09 11.33
CA PRO A 87 4.92 16.44 10.90
C PRO A 87 4.68 16.21 9.41
N GLY A 88 5.67 16.52 8.55
CA GLY A 88 5.59 16.26 7.11
C GLY A 88 5.50 14.77 6.81
N TYR A 89 6.31 13.95 7.49
CA TYR A 89 6.22 12.49 7.37
C TYR A 89 4.84 11.97 7.79
N CYS A 90 4.28 12.47 8.90
CA CYS A 90 2.96 12.07 9.38
C CYS A 90 1.87 12.40 8.35
N HIS A 91 1.94 13.60 7.77
CA HIS A 91 1.01 14.03 6.72
C HIS A 91 1.09 13.11 5.49
N ALA A 92 2.30 12.89 4.97
CA ALA A 92 2.52 12.02 3.81
C ALA A 92 2.12 10.56 4.10
N SER A 93 2.40 10.06 5.30
CA SER A 93 2.05 8.70 5.72
C SER A 93 0.55 8.50 5.76
N ARG A 94 -0.23 9.48 6.24
CA ARG A 94 -1.70 9.40 6.21
C ARG A 94 -2.25 9.32 4.80
N GLN A 95 -1.65 10.01 3.83
CA GLN A 95 -2.04 9.92 2.42
C GLN A 95 -1.79 8.51 1.87
N ILE A 96 -0.60 7.94 2.11
CA ILE A 96 -0.29 6.56 1.72
C ILE A 96 -1.23 5.56 2.38
N GLN A 97 -1.52 5.73 3.67
CA GLN A 97 -2.45 4.84 4.38
C GLN A 97 -3.86 4.87 3.77
N ARG A 98 -4.37 6.05 3.37
CA ARG A 98 -5.66 6.17 2.69
C ARG A 98 -5.64 5.43 1.35
N SER A 99 -4.63 5.70 0.52
CA SER A 99 -4.45 4.99 -0.75
C SER A 99 -4.36 3.47 -0.59
N MET A 100 -3.68 2.99 0.45
CA MET A 100 -3.63 1.56 0.76
C MET A 100 -5.00 0.99 1.13
N ARG A 101 -5.81 1.71 1.93
CA ARG A 101 -7.17 1.28 2.29
C ARG A 101 -8.07 1.24 1.05
N ASP A 102 -8.04 2.29 0.22
CA ASP A 102 -8.81 2.35 -1.02
C ASP A 102 -8.44 1.20 -1.98
N GLN A 103 -7.14 0.91 -2.10
CA GLN A 103 -6.66 -0.21 -2.90
C GLN A 103 -7.09 -1.58 -2.32
N ILE A 104 -7.13 -1.75 -0.99
CA ILE A 104 -7.67 -2.97 -0.36
C ILE A 104 -9.13 -3.15 -0.72
N GLU A 105 -9.94 -2.09 -0.66
CA GLU A 105 -11.37 -2.19 -0.98
C GLU A 105 -11.58 -2.47 -2.48
N LEU A 106 -10.84 -1.81 -3.37
CA LEU A 106 -10.89 -2.09 -4.80
C LEU A 106 -10.53 -3.56 -5.12
N GLU A 107 -9.51 -4.10 -4.45
CA GLU A 107 -9.13 -5.51 -4.58
C GLU A 107 -10.29 -6.42 -4.16
N LYS A 108 -10.92 -6.16 -3.01
CA LYS A 108 -12.06 -6.95 -2.54
C LYS A 108 -13.22 -6.91 -3.53
N THR A 109 -13.64 -5.72 -3.94
CA THR A 109 -14.80 -5.55 -4.83
C THR A 109 -14.58 -6.16 -6.21
N THR A 110 -13.33 -6.22 -6.66
CA THR A 110 -12.98 -6.72 -7.99
C THR A 110 -12.69 -8.22 -7.99
N LEU A 111 -12.07 -8.76 -6.93
CA LEU A 111 -11.56 -10.14 -6.94
C LEU A 111 -12.45 -11.12 -6.20
N TYR A 112 -13.18 -10.70 -5.15
CA TYR A 112 -13.89 -11.65 -4.30
C TYR A 112 -15.08 -12.32 -5.00
N SER A 113 -15.62 -11.71 -6.06
CA SER A 113 -16.61 -12.35 -6.93
C SER A 113 -16.06 -13.52 -7.74
N HIS A 114 -14.73 -13.69 -7.79
CA HIS A 114 -14.04 -14.73 -8.56
C HIS A 114 -13.28 -15.73 -7.66
N LEU A 115 -13.45 -15.63 -6.33
CA LEU A 115 -12.90 -16.53 -5.32
C LEU A 115 -14.02 -17.36 -4.70
#